data_AF-A0A5C1MH38-F1
#
_entry.id   AF-A0A5C1MH38-F1
#
_cell.length_a   1.000
_cell.length_b   1.000
_cell.length_c   1.000
_cell.angle_alpha   90.00
_cell.angle_beta   90.00
_cell.angle_gamma   90.00
#
_symmetry.space_group_name_H-M   'P 1'
#
loop_
_entity.id
_entity.type
_entity.pdbx_description
1 polymer ?
#
loop_
_entity_poly.entity_id
_entity_poly.type
_entity_poly.pdbx_seq_one_letter_code
_entity_poly.pdbx_strand_id
1 'polypeptide(L)'
;MKRHAMILMGVFLWSVATVSPAAEQWQGIDETVVQKIAREHGREARKPLIDTGEGDMQLFMFLLAGAVGGFAAGYYWRALLDGRKRQDGKTDVPRD
;
A
#
# COMPACT_ATOMS: atom_id res chain seq x y z
N MET A 1 -0.63 -5.45 -29.84
CA MET A 1 -0.53 -6.38 -28.68
C MET A 1 0.88 -6.50 -28.12
N LYS A 2 1.90 -6.88 -28.92
CA LYS A 2 3.28 -7.09 -28.44
C LYS A 2 3.94 -5.86 -27.79
N ARG A 3 3.66 -4.66 -28.31
CA ARG A 3 4.18 -3.39 -27.77
C ARG A 3 3.64 -3.04 -26.37
N HIS A 4 2.35 -3.27 -26.13
CA HIS A 4 1.75 -3.04 -24.81
C HIS A 4 2.21 -4.06 -23.78
N ALA A 5 2.38 -5.33 -24.19
CA ALA A 5 2.96 -6.37 -23.34
C ALA A 5 4.40 -6.02 -22.92
N MET A 6 5.21 -5.46 -23.83
CA MET A 6 6.58 -5.05 -23.55
C MET A 6 6.65 -3.86 -22.59
N ILE A 7 5.74 -2.89 -22.72
CA ILE A 7 5.64 -1.75 -21.79
C ILE A 7 5.20 -2.22 -20.39
N LEU A 8 4.18 -3.07 -20.30
CA LEU A 8 3.72 -3.63 -19.02
C LEU A 8 4.80 -4.47 -18.33
N MET A 9 5.56 -5.25 -19.11
CA MET A 9 6.69 -6.02 -18.59
C MET A 9 7.81 -5.10 -18.08
N GLY A 10 8.10 -3.99 -18.77
CA GLY A 10 9.07 -3.00 -18.31
C GLY A 10 8.68 -2.33 -16.98
N VAL A 11 7.40 -1.97 -16.82
CA VAL A 11 6.89 -1.39 -15.56
C VAL A 11 6.93 -2.41 -14.41
N PHE A 12 6.61 -3.68 -14.71
CA PHE A 12 6.68 -4.76 -13.74
C PHE A 12 8.13 -5.02 -13.27
N LEU A 13 9.09 -5.08 -14.20
CA LEU A 13 10.50 -5.26 -13.86
C LEU A 13 11.09 -4.07 -13.08
N TRP A 14 10.66 -2.83 -13.38
CA TRP A 14 11.07 -1.65 -12.61
C TRP A 14 10.57 -1.76 -11.16
N SER A 15 9.30 -2.12 -10.96
CA SER A 15 8.69 -2.21 -9.63
C SER A 15 9.36 -3.28 -8.74
N VAL A 16 9.85 -4.37 -9.34
CA VAL A 16 10.61 -5.41 -8.61
C VAL A 16 12.01 -4.95 -8.23
N ALA A 17 12.67 -4.15 -9.08
CA ALA A 17 14.03 -3.66 -8.83
C ALA A 17 14.13 -2.65 -7.67
N THR A 18 13.01 -2.06 -7.25
CA THR A 18 12.96 -1.13 -6.11
C THR A 18 12.62 -1.80 -4.78
N VAL A 19 12.42 -3.13 -4.76
CA VAL A 19 12.26 -3.88 -3.50
C VAL A 19 13.63 -4.06 -2.87
N SER A 20 14.06 -3.07 -2.09
CA SER A 20 15.22 -3.21 -1.21
C SER A 20 14.91 -4.25 -0.13
N PRO A 21 15.79 -5.24 0.10
CA PRO A 21 15.69 -6.03 1.33
C PRO A 21 15.81 -5.06 2.51
N ALA A 22 14.88 -5.18 3.46
CA ALA A 22 14.84 -4.33 4.64
C ALA A 22 16.24 -4.25 5.25
N ALA A 23 16.82 -3.04 5.17
CA ALA A 23 18.10 -2.75 5.77
C ALA A 23 18.02 -3.11 7.25
N GLU A 24 18.99 -3.91 7.67
CA GLU A 24 19.31 -4.29 9.04
C GLU A 24 18.77 -3.27 10.06
N GLN A 25 17.94 -3.73 11.01
CA GLN A 25 17.28 -2.87 11.99
C GLN A 25 18.32 -2.00 12.69
N TRP A 26 18.36 -0.70 12.36
CA TRP A 26 19.19 0.25 13.07
C TRP A 26 18.72 0.26 14.53
N GLN A 27 19.57 -0.18 15.46
CA GLN A 27 19.32 0.00 16.88
C GLN A 27 19.05 1.47 17.15
N GLY A 28 17.93 1.75 17.81
CA GLY A 28 17.50 3.12 18.05
C GLY A 28 18.55 3.86 18.86
N ILE A 29 18.87 5.10 18.49
CA ILE A 29 19.75 6.00 19.28
C ILE A 29 19.24 6.11 20.74
N ASP A 30 17.93 5.96 20.94
CA ASP A 30 17.26 5.92 22.24
C ASP A 30 17.77 4.79 23.15
N GLU A 31 18.05 3.62 22.58
CA GLU A 31 18.50 2.43 23.33
C GLU A 31 19.95 2.57 23.78
N THR A 32 20.80 3.21 22.96
CA THR A 32 22.25 3.29 23.21
C THR A 32 22.65 4.49 24.06
N VAL A 33 21.91 5.60 23.97
CA VAL A 33 22.28 6.86 24.64
C VAL A 33 21.26 7.27 25.71
N VAL A 34 19.96 7.22 25.39
CA VAL A 34 18.92 7.78 26.26
C VAL A 34 18.64 6.87 27.45
N GLN A 35 18.57 5.54 27.26
CA GLN A 35 18.44 4.59 28.37
C GLN A 35 19.61 4.68 29.37
N LYS A 36 20.83 4.90 28.87
CA LYS A 36 22.03 4.98 29.72
C LYS A 36 21.98 6.22 30.62
N ILE A 37 21.63 7.38 30.06
CA ILE A 37 21.48 8.65 30.81
C ILE A 37 20.24 8.64 31.72
N ALA A 38 19.13 8.03 31.28
CA ALA A 38 17.90 7.93 32.08
C ALA A 38 18.07 7.02 33.31
N ARG A 39 18.89 5.96 33.19
CA ARG A 39 19.26 5.07 34.29
C ARG A 39 20.16 5.77 35.31
N GLU A 40 21.10 6.61 34.85
CA GLU A 40 21.96 7.43 35.71
C GLU A 40 21.16 8.49 36.51
N HIS A 41 19.99 8.91 36.01
CA HIS A 41 19.08 9.84 36.68
C HIS A 41 17.86 9.19 37.35
N GLY A 42 17.86 7.86 37.53
CA GLY A 42 16.86 7.15 38.34
C GLY A 42 15.44 7.13 37.77
N ARG A 43 15.30 7.29 36.45
CA ARG A 43 14.00 7.39 35.78
C ARG A 43 13.95 6.30 34.71
N GLU A 44 13.54 5.10 35.12
CA GLU A 44 13.48 3.96 34.21
C GLU A 44 12.53 4.23 33.05
N ALA A 45 12.98 3.90 31.84
CA ALA A 45 12.23 4.11 30.61
C ALA A 45 10.93 3.28 30.66
N ARG A 46 9.78 3.96 30.60
CA ARG A 46 8.48 3.32 30.58
C ARG A 46 8.26 2.67 29.22
N LYS A 47 7.85 1.40 29.24
CA LYS A 47 7.52 0.63 28.03
C LYS A 47 6.47 1.39 27.18
N PRO A 48 6.67 1.52 25.85
CA PRO A 48 5.70 2.17 24.97
C PRO A 48 4.31 1.54 25.16
N LEU A 49 3.28 2.38 25.26
CA LEU A 49 1.90 1.89 25.45
C LEU A 49 1.30 1.28 24.17
N ILE A 50 1.88 1.61 23.02
CA ILE A 50 1.47 1.15 21.70
C ILE A 50 2.76 0.83 20.94
N ASP A 51 3.00 -0.45 20.71
CA ASP A 51 4.19 -0.94 20.01
C ASP A 51 3.95 -0.88 18.49
N THR A 52 3.95 0.33 17.94
CA THR A 52 3.81 0.56 16.49
C THR A 52 5.09 0.18 15.71
N GLY A 53 6.18 -0.18 16.41
CA GLY A 53 7.48 -0.51 15.81
C GLY A 53 7.60 -1.96 15.33
N GLU A 54 6.83 -2.90 15.89
CA GLU A 54 6.93 -4.34 15.57
C GLU A 54 6.21 -4.76 14.27
N GLY A 55 5.68 -3.81 13.49
CA GLY A 55 5.22 -4.02 12.12
C GLY A 55 3.84 -4.66 11.94
N ASP A 56 3.31 -5.36 12.94
CA ASP A 56 2.06 -6.12 12.82
C ASP A 56 0.81 -5.22 12.63
N MET A 57 0.71 -4.14 13.41
CA MET A 57 -0.40 -3.18 13.27
C MET A 57 -0.37 -2.43 11.92
N GLN A 58 0.82 -2.09 11.43
CA GLN A 58 0.98 -1.43 10.15
C GLN A 58 0.59 -2.35 9.00
N LEU A 59 1.00 -3.62 9.06
CA LEU A 59 0.62 -4.64 8.08
C LEU A 59 -0.89 -4.85 8.04
N PHE A 60 -1.53 -4.87 9.21
CA PHE A 60 -2.98 -4.99 9.33
C PHE A 60 -3.72 -3.80 8.70
N MET A 61 -3.26 -2.57 8.96
CA MET A 61 -3.84 -1.37 8.33
C MET A 61 -3.65 -1.37 6.81
N PHE A 62 -2.49 -1.83 6.33
CA PHE A 62 -2.22 -1.94 4.91
C PHE A 62 -3.14 -2.95 4.21
N LEU A 63 -3.35 -4.12 4.84
CA LEU A 63 -4.30 -5.12 4.37
C LEU A 63 -5.73 -4.58 4.33
N LEU A 64 -6.16 -3.88 5.38
CA LEU A 64 -7.49 -3.31 5.48
C LEU A 64 -7.73 -2.24 4.41
N ALA A 65 -6.78 -1.31 4.25
CA ALA A 65 -6.85 -0.28 3.23
C ALA A 65 -6.84 -0.88 1.81
N GLY A 66 -6.00 -1.89 1.57
CA GLY A 66 -5.94 -2.61 0.29
C GLY A 66 -7.23 -3.35 -0.03
N ALA A 67 -7.84 -4.01 0.96
CA ALA A 67 -9.13 -4.67 0.80
C ALA A 67 -10.22 -3.65 0.44
N VAL A 68 -10.40 -2.60 1.24
CA VAL A 68 -11.43 -1.58 1.01
C VAL A 68 -11.22 -0.87 -0.34
N GLY A 69 -9.98 -0.48 -0.63
CA GLY A 69 -9.62 0.18 -1.89
C GLY A 69 -9.84 -0.73 -3.11
N GLY A 70 -9.43 -1.99 -3.02
CA GLY A 70 -9.61 -2.98 -4.08
C GLY A 70 -11.08 -3.27 -4.37
N PHE A 71 -11.90 -3.44 -3.33
CA PHE A 71 -13.35 -3.64 -3.48
C PHE A 71 -14.03 -2.40 -4.08
N ALA A 72 -13.71 -1.20 -3.59
CA ALA A 72 -14.28 0.04 -4.13
C ALA A 72 -13.89 0.23 -5.60
N ALA A 73 -12.61 0.12 -5.93
CA ALA A 73 -12.12 0.24 -7.30
C ALA A 73 -12.77 -0.81 -8.22
N GLY A 74 -12.87 -2.07 -7.78
CA GLY A 74 -13.51 -3.14 -8.54
C GLY A 74 -15.01 -2.90 -8.80
N TYR A 75 -15.72 -2.37 -7.80
CA TYR A 75 -17.14 -2.02 -7.95
C TYR A 75 -17.35 -0.89 -8.96
N TYR A 76 -16.59 0.20 -8.82
CA TYR A 76 -16.69 1.34 -9.76
C TYR A 76 -16.25 0.95 -11.18
N TRP A 77 -15.23 0.09 -11.31
CA TRP A 77 -14.80 -0.44 -12.60
C TRP A 77 -15.92 -1.23 -13.29
N ARG A 78 -16.64 -2.07 -12.54
CA ARG A 78 -17.81 -2.79 -13.05
C ARG A 78 -18.92 -1.83 -13.49
N ALA A 79 -19.23 -0.82 -12.66
CA ALA A 79 -20.26 0.16 -12.98
C ALA A 79 -19.95 0.97 -14.26
N LEU A 80 -18.68 1.35 -14.46
CA LEU A 80 -18.23 2.07 -15.66
C LEU A 80 -18.33 1.22 -16.93
N LEU A 81 -18.01 -0.07 -16.86
CA LEU A 81 -18.08 -0.98 -18.01
C LEU A 81 -19.51 -1.39 -18.38
N ASP A 82 -20.37 -1.63 -17.38
CA ASP A 82 -21.77 -1.97 -17.65
C ASP A 82 -22.57 -0.77 -18.18
N GLY A 83 -22.22 0.46 -17.77
CA GLY A 83 -22.77 1.69 -18.33
C GLY A 83 -22.43 1.90 -19.81
N ARG A 84 -21.22 1.52 -20.23
CA ARG A 84 -20.78 1.59 -21.65
C ARG A 84 -21.60 0.67 -22.57
N LYS A 85 -21.98 -0.52 -22.11
CA LYS A 85 -22.77 -1.48 -22.90
C LYS A 85 -24.18 -0.99 -23.27
N ARG A 86 -24.77 -0.06 -22.51
CA ARG A 86 -26.13 0.44 -22.75
C ARG A 86 -26.21 1.62 -23.73
N GLN A 87 -25.13 2.36 -23.94
CA GLN A 87 -25.14 3.51 -24.87
C GLN A 87 -24.91 3.09 -26.32
N ASP A 88 -24.11 2.06 -26.57
CA ASP A 88 -23.83 1.54 -27.92
C ASP A 88 -25.05 0.85 -28.58
N GLY A 89 -26.12 0.56 -27.82
CA GLY A 89 -27.35 -0.04 -28.35
C GLY A 89 -28.47 0.94 -28.68
N LYS A 90 -28.27 2.25 -28.52
CA LYS A 90 -29.33 3.27 -28.69
C LYS A 90 -29.09 4.25 -29.85
N THR A 91 -27.99 4.11 -30.59
CA THR A 91 -27.65 5.01 -31.71
C THR A 91 -28.24 4.60 -33.06
N ASP A 92 -28.94 3.48 -33.16
CA ASP A 92 -29.34 2.90 -34.45
C ASP A 92 -30.85 3.05 -34.72
N VAL A 93 -31.45 4.18 -34.32
CA VAL A 93 -32.83 4.51 -34.70
C VAL A 93 -32.77 5.42 -35.94
N PRO A 94 -33.20 4.96 -37.14
CA PRO A 94 -33.30 5.81 -38.30
C PRO A 94 -34.33 6.91 -38.01
N ARG A 95 -33.94 8.17 -38.24
CA ARG A 95 -34.89 9.27 -38.38
C ARG A 95 -35.40 9.22 -39.82
N ASP A 96 -36.67 8.85 -39.94
CA ASP A 96 -37.54 9.06 -41.08
C ASP A 96 -37.68 10.54 -41.45
#